data_AF-A0A2S7XGL5-F1
#
_entry.id   AF-A0A2S7XGL5-F1
#
_cell.length_a   1.000
_cell.length_b   1.000
_cell.length_c   1.000
_cell.angle_alpha   90.00
_cell.angle_beta   90.00
_cell.angle_gamma   90.00
#
_symmetry.space_group_name_H-M   'P 1'
#
loop_
_entity.id
_entity.type
_entity.pdbx_description
1 polymer ?
#
loop_
_entity_poly.entity_id
_entity_poly.type
_entity_poly.pdbx_seq_one_letter_code
_entity_poly.pdbx_strand_id
1 'polypeptide(L)' 'IGQYWSGPIGFKLGYAANLESETNGKTDKDSDSNTISGQLMAVHNGFVPYLRVAGRTVGDADTDIVTRVGLEYGF' A
#
# COMPACT_ATOMS: atom_id res chain seq x y z
N ILE A 1 3.95 4.37 8.03
CA ILE A 1 4.59 3.26 7.28
C ILE A 1 5.86 2.83 8.00
N GLY A 2 6.11 1.53 8.13
CA GLY A 2 7.34 0.98 8.70
C GLY A 2 8.13 0.23 7.65
N GLN A 3 9.46 0.33 7.71
CA GLN A 3 10.35 -0.42 6.83
C GLN A 3 11.56 -0.95 7.59
N TYR A 4 12.02 -2.13 7.19
CA TYR A 4 13.21 -2.78 7.71
C TYR A 4 14.06 -3.32 6.57
N TRP A 5 15.38 -3.23 6.73
CA TRP A 5 16.35 -3.70 5.74
C TRP A 5 17.36 -4.63 6.40
N SER A 6 17.64 -5.75 5.75
CA SER A 6 18.72 -6.67 6.08
C SER A 6 19.58 -6.85 4.83
N GLY A 7 20.67 -6.08 4.75
CA GLY A 7 21.50 -5.99 3.56
C GLY A 7 20.68 -5.55 2.33
N PRO A 8 20.73 -6.30 1.21
CA PRO A 8 20.01 -5.94 -0.01
C PRO A 8 18.50 -6.22 0.07
N ILE A 9 18.00 -6.87 1.12
CA ILE A 9 16.59 -7.26 1.23
C ILE A 9 15.84 -6.27 2.12
N GLY A 10 14.72 -5.75 1.62
CA GLY A 10 13.87 -4.79 2.30
C GLY A 10 12.46 -5.31 2.49
N PHE A 11 11.92 -5.12 3.67
CA PHE A 11 10.51 -5.34 3.98
C PHE A 11 9.83 -4.02 4.34
N LYS A 12 8.61 -3.81 3.84
CA LYS A 12 7.82 -2.60 4.09
C LYS A 12 6.39 -2.97 4.45
N LEU A 13 5.89 -2.41 5.54
CA LEU A 13 4.50 -2.52 5.98
C LEU A 13 3.86 -1.14 6.08
N GLY A 14 2.78 -0.93 5.36
CA GLY A 14 2.04 0.32 5.30
C GLY A 14 0.59 0.15 5.71
N TYR A 15 0.06 1.16 6.40
CA TYR A 15 -1.36 1.35 6.64
C TYR A 15 -1.71 2.81 6.35
N ALA A 16 -2.84 3.04 5.71
CA ALA A 16 -3.41 4.37 5.49
C ALA A 16 -4.94 4.28 5.57
N ALA A 17 -5.57 5.34 6.07
CA ALA A 17 -7.02 5.45 6.14
C ALA A 17 -7.46 6.90 5.86
N ASN A 18 -8.59 7.03 5.19
CA ASN A 18 -9.34 8.27 5.02
C ASN A 18 -10.65 8.12 5.80
N LEU A 19 -11.07 9.19 6.45
CA LEU A 19 -12.41 9.29 7.04
C LEU A 19 -13.43 9.60 5.94
N GLU A 20 -14.71 9.57 6.31
CA GLU A 20 -15.80 10.03 5.43
C GLU A 20 -15.52 11.45 4.90
N SER A 21 -15.91 11.68 3.65
CA SER A 21 -15.70 12.93 2.97
C SER A 21 -16.82 13.91 3.34
N GLU A 22 -16.48 15.18 3.47
CA GLU A 22 -17.46 16.26 3.62
C GLU A 22 -17.41 17.18 2.41
N THR A 23 -18.55 17.31 1.72
CA THR A 23 -18.70 18.24 0.59
C THR A 23 -19.86 19.19 0.87
N ASN A 24 -19.58 20.48 0.94
CA ASN A 24 -20.58 21.54 1.21
C ASN A 24 -21.37 21.31 2.52
N GLY A 25 -20.70 20.87 3.60
CA GLY A 25 -21.35 20.61 4.89
C GLY A 25 -22.20 19.34 4.94
N LYS A 26 -22.11 18.49 3.90
CA LYS A 26 -22.78 17.18 3.86
C LYS A 26 -21.72 16.09 3.87
N THR A 27 -21.86 15.17 4.81
CA THR A 27 -21.07 13.93 4.86
C THR A 27 -21.53 12.99 3.75
N ASP A 28 -20.59 12.58 2.91
CA ASP A 28 -20.78 11.49 1.96
C ASP A 28 -20.57 10.16 2.72
N LYS A 29 -21.68 9.46 2.97
CA LYS A 29 -21.64 8.21 3.73
C LYS A 29 -20.89 7.13 2.95
N ASP A 30 -20.21 6.26 3.67
CA ASP A 30 -19.50 5.09 3.13
C ASP A 30 -18.36 5.47 2.17
N SER A 31 -17.89 6.73 2.24
CA SER A 31 -16.76 7.22 1.45
C SER A 31 -15.42 7.06 2.17
N ASP A 32 -15.43 6.59 3.41
CA ASP A 32 -14.20 6.26 4.12
C ASP A 32 -13.47 5.13 3.39
N SER A 33 -12.16 5.07 3.57
CA SER A 33 -11.38 4.04 2.90
C SER A 33 -10.13 3.73 3.68
N ASN A 34 -9.66 2.50 3.58
CA ASN A 34 -8.39 2.12 4.17
C ASN A 34 -7.62 1.17 3.26
N THR A 35 -6.32 1.09 3.54
CA THR A 35 -5.46 0.09 2.93
C THR A 35 -4.39 -0.35 3.90
N ILE A 36 -4.12 -1.66 3.89
CA ILE A 36 -2.95 -2.26 4.52
C ILE A 36 -2.13 -2.95 3.43
N SER A 37 -0.81 -2.79 3.44
CA SER A 37 0.06 -3.37 2.43
C SER A 37 1.36 -3.88 3.00
N GLY A 38 1.78 -5.06 2.56
CA GLY A 38 3.11 -5.63 2.77
C GLY A 38 3.89 -5.69 1.47
N GLN A 39 5.17 -5.33 1.50
CA GLN A 39 6.06 -5.40 0.34
C GLN A 39 7.42 -6.00 0.71
N LEU A 40 7.89 -6.92 -0.13
CA LEU A 40 9.25 -7.44 -0.13
C LEU A 40 10.01 -6.87 -1.34
N MET A 41 11.25 -6.44 -1.11
CA MET A 41 12.14 -5.84 -2.11
C MET A 41 13.52 -6.47 -2.01
N ALA A 42 14.24 -6.50 -3.13
CA ALA A 42 15.67 -6.74 -3.15
C ALA A 42 16.37 -5.64 -3.96
N VAL A 43 17.61 -5.28 -3.62
CA VAL A 43 18.44 -4.36 -4.40
C VAL A 43 19.62 -5.14 -4.98
N HIS A 44 19.80 -5.07 -6.29
CA HIS A 44 20.93 -5.70 -6.97
C HIS A 44 21.37 -4.86 -8.18
N ASN A 45 22.60 -4.34 -8.16
CA ASN A 45 23.20 -3.57 -9.26
C ASN A 45 22.29 -2.44 -9.81
N GLY A 46 21.66 -1.67 -8.93
CA GLY A 46 20.74 -0.58 -9.31
C GLY A 46 19.30 -1.03 -9.63
N PHE A 47 19.05 -2.34 -9.74
CA PHE A 47 17.70 -2.89 -9.89
C PHE A 47 17.03 -3.15 -8.55
N VAL A 48 15.72 -2.93 -8.52
CA VAL A 48 14.85 -3.19 -7.36
C VAL A 48 13.62 -4.01 -7.79
N PRO A 49 13.73 -5.35 -7.85
CA PRO A 49 12.55 -6.20 -7.93
C PRO A 49 11.75 -6.14 -6.63
N TYR A 50 10.43 -6.20 -6.75
CA TYR A 50 9.54 -6.24 -5.59
C TYR A 50 8.27 -7.06 -5.82
N LEU A 51 7.72 -7.55 -4.72
CA LEU A 51 6.38 -8.14 -4.61
C LEU A 51 5.62 -7.37 -3.52
N ARG A 52 4.40 -6.93 -3.83
CA ARG A 52 3.50 -6.27 -2.88
C ARG A 52 2.15 -6.98 -2.86
N VAL A 53 1.60 -7.16 -1.67
CA VAL A 53 0.21 -7.54 -1.45
C VAL A 53 -0.45 -6.46 -0.59
N ALA A 54 -1.66 -6.05 -0.97
CA ALA A 54 -2.42 -5.05 -0.25
C ALA A 54 -3.89 -5.46 -0.12
N GLY A 55 -4.47 -5.23 1.05
CA GLY A 55 -5.92 -5.16 1.24
C GLY A 55 -6.39 -3.72 1.09
N ARG A 56 -7.52 -3.50 0.43
CA ARG A 56 -8.15 -2.18 0.30
C ARG A 56 -9.65 -2.30 0.56
N THR A 57 -10.17 -1.36 1.32
CA THR A 57 -11.60 -1.29 1.65
C THR A 57 -12.08 0.14 1.40
N VAL A 58 -13.30 0.27 0.88
CA VAL A 58 -13.99 1.56 0.67
C VAL A 58 -15.40 1.40 1.21
N GLY A 59 -15.78 2.23 2.18
CA GLY A 59 -17.04 2.12 2.91
C GLY A 59 -17.23 0.72 3.53
N ASP A 60 -18.48 0.26 3.51
CA ASP A 60 -18.90 -1.05 3.98
C ASP A 60 -18.64 -2.21 2.98
N ALA A 61 -17.86 -1.98 1.92
CA ALA A 61 -17.60 -2.99 0.91
C ALA A 61 -16.65 -4.10 1.41
N ASP A 62 -16.68 -5.25 0.72
CA ASP A 62 -15.69 -6.31 0.92
C ASP A 62 -14.27 -5.82 0.62
N THR A 63 -13.30 -6.41 1.32
CA THR A 63 -11.89 -6.04 1.13
C THR A 63 -11.32 -6.63 -0.16
N ASP A 64 -10.88 -5.76 -1.06
CA ASP A 64 -10.16 -6.14 -2.27
C ASP A 64 -8.70 -6.49 -1.97
N ILE A 65 -8.26 -7.66 -2.46
CA ILE A 65 -6.85 -8.03 -2.43
C ILE A 65 -6.17 -7.66 -3.74
N VAL A 66 -5.11 -6.85 -3.65
CA VAL A 66 -4.29 -6.43 -4.79
C VAL A 66 -2.88 -6.94 -4.62
N THR A 67 -2.42 -7.71 -5.61
CA THR A 67 -1.03 -8.18 -5.69
C THR A 67 -0.33 -7.48 -6.85
N ARG A 68 0.92 -7.04 -6.63
CA ARG A 68 1.76 -6.41 -7.66
C ARG A 68 3.16 -7.00 -7.62
N VAL A 69 3.71 -7.23 -8.79
CA VAL A 69 5.12 -7.59 -8.98
C VAL A 69 5.73 -6.54 -9.90
N GLY A 70 6.92 -6.07 -9.58
CA GLY A 70 7.58 -5.03 -10.36
C GLY A 70 9.08 -5.12 -10.32
N LEU A 71 9.71 -4.43 -11.27
CA LEU A 71 11.15 -4.24 -11.37
C LEU A 71 11.39 -2.77 -11.66
N GLU A 72 12.14 -2.11 -10.77
CA GLU A 72 12.55 -0.72 -10.92
C GLU A 72 14.06 -0.65 -11.17
N TYR A 73 14.53 0.36 -11.88
CA TYR A 73 15.96 0.64 -12.08
C TYR A 73 16.24 2.10 -11.70
N GLY A 74 17.17 2.31 -10.77
CA GLY A 74 17.64 3.64 -10.37
C GLY A 74 18.93 4.00 -11.10
N PHE A 75 18.93 5.15 -11.80
CA PHE A 75 20.09 5.74 -12.46
C PHE A 75 20.54 7.03 -11.74
#